data_AF-A0A7C2U8E4-F1
#
_entry.id   AF-A0A7C2U8E4-F1
#
_cell.length_a   1.000
_cell.length_b   1.000
_cell.length_c   1.000
_cell.angle_alpha   90.00
_cell.angle_beta   90.00
_cell.angle_gamma   90.00
#
_symmetry.space_group_name_H-M   'P 1'
#
loop_
_entity.id
_entity.type
_entity.pdbx_description
1 polymer ?
#
loop_
_entity_poly.entity_id
_entity_poly.type
_entity_poly.pdbx_seq_one_letter_code
_entity_poly.pdbx_strand_id
1 'polypeptide(L)'
;MEGLVAAGLFTMGSPLALFSLLQGEERHHYRAEGGPPFRLAPGGVWCNFYDEEDVVSFPLRGLFGALVEDIRVDNCRLPLAGAIFSHSGYWRSVEVAQRLAQHIADLQRAASGPAG
;
A
#
# COMPACT_ATOMS: atom_id res chain seq x y z
N MET A 1 15.84 -10.73 13.97
CA MET A 1 14.40 -10.54 14.22
C MET A 1 13.65 -11.13 13.05
N GLU A 2 12.74 -12.06 13.29
CA GLU A 2 11.80 -12.47 12.24
C GLU A 2 10.87 -11.28 12.00
N GLY A 3 10.96 -10.67 10.81
CA GLY A 3 10.11 -9.54 10.44
C GLY A 3 8.62 -9.91 10.45
N LEU A 4 7.77 -8.90 10.58
CA LEU A 4 6.33 -9.09 10.65
C LEU A 4 5.81 -9.74 9.35
N VAL A 5 4.95 -10.75 9.45
CA VAL A 5 4.34 -11.38 8.26
C VAL A 5 2.94 -10.82 8.08
N ALA A 6 2.71 -10.13 6.96
CA ALA A 6 1.45 -9.46 6.66
C ALA A 6 0.65 -10.24 5.60
N ALA A 7 -0.64 -10.49 5.86
CA ALA A 7 -1.57 -11.02 4.85
C ALA A 7 -1.93 -9.99 3.77
N GLY A 8 -1.79 -8.70 4.10
CA GLY A 8 -1.95 -7.60 3.16
C GLY A 8 -1.19 -6.36 3.61
N LEU A 9 -0.65 -5.60 2.66
CA LEU A 9 -0.08 -4.28 2.85
C LEU A 9 -0.87 -3.27 2.01
N PHE A 10 -1.40 -2.24 2.65
CA PHE A 10 -2.13 -1.18 1.99
C PHE A 10 -1.39 0.13 2.24
N THR A 11 -0.85 0.73 1.18
CA THR A 11 -0.13 2.00 1.26
C THR A 11 -0.95 3.12 0.63
N MET A 12 -0.89 4.30 1.23
CA MET A 12 -1.62 5.49 0.80
C MET A 12 -0.85 6.74 1.20
N GLY A 13 -1.04 7.85 0.49
CA GLY A 13 -0.29 9.07 0.71
C GLY A 13 1.17 8.91 0.30
N SER A 14 2.10 9.19 1.23
CA SER A 14 3.54 9.25 0.92
C SER A 14 4.23 7.89 1.05
N PRO A 15 4.77 7.31 -0.05
CA PRO A 15 5.47 6.04 0.01
C PRO A 15 6.96 6.19 0.33
N LEU A 16 7.43 7.37 0.74
CA LEU A 16 8.87 7.65 0.95
C LEU A 16 9.55 6.66 1.91
N ALA A 17 8.83 6.20 2.94
CA ALA A 17 9.37 5.21 3.88
C ALA A 17 9.72 3.87 3.20
N LEU A 18 9.05 3.52 2.09
CA LEU A 18 9.25 2.25 1.38
C LEU A 18 10.55 2.22 0.57
N PHE A 19 11.16 3.37 0.28
CA PHE A 19 12.48 3.43 -0.37
C PHE A 19 13.56 2.72 0.46
N SER A 20 13.38 2.62 1.78
CA SER A 20 14.22 1.80 2.68
C SER A 20 14.28 0.31 2.31
N LEU A 21 13.33 -0.19 1.52
CA LEU A 21 13.21 -1.59 1.13
C LEU A 21 13.95 -1.92 -0.17
N LEU A 22 14.37 -0.91 -0.95
CA LEU A 22 15.04 -1.10 -2.23
C LEU A 22 16.40 -1.80 -2.05
N GLN A 23 16.67 -2.77 -2.92
CA GLN A 23 17.90 -3.55 -2.94
C GLN A 23 18.77 -3.09 -4.12
N GLY A 24 20.08 -2.90 -3.91
CA GLY A 24 21.04 -2.63 -4.99
C GLY A 24 21.59 -1.20 -5.08
N GLU A 25 20.92 -0.23 -4.47
CA GLU A 25 21.47 1.12 -4.26
C GLU A 25 22.51 1.10 -3.12
N GLU A 26 23.52 1.97 -3.15
CA GLU A 26 24.45 2.15 -2.02
C GLU A 26 23.66 2.31 -0.71
N ARG A 27 24.23 1.83 0.41
CA ARG A 27 23.61 1.86 1.75
C ARG A 27 23.01 3.25 2.01
N HIS A 28 21.69 3.39 1.84
CA HIS A 28 20.98 4.60 2.18
C HIS A 28 20.59 4.57 3.66
N HIS A 29 20.62 5.73 4.31
CA HIS A 29 20.41 5.89 5.76
C HIS A 29 19.09 5.31 6.30
N TYR A 30 18.12 5.07 5.42
CA TYR A 30 16.81 4.52 5.78
C TYR A 30 16.77 3.00 5.84
N ARG A 31 17.81 2.30 5.36
CA ARG A 31 17.82 0.84 5.34
C ARG A 31 17.90 0.29 6.76
N ALA A 32 16.87 -0.42 7.19
CA ALA A 32 16.87 -1.08 8.49
C ALA A 32 17.99 -2.12 8.58
N GLU A 33 18.79 -2.04 9.64
CA GLU A 33 19.71 -3.12 9.99
C GLU A 33 18.89 -4.38 10.29
N GLY A 34 19.17 -5.49 9.61
CA GLY A 34 18.46 -6.76 9.80
C GLY A 34 17.40 -7.11 8.73
N GLY A 35 17.29 -6.32 7.65
CA GLY A 35 16.38 -6.62 6.52
C GLY A 35 15.05 -5.87 6.62
N PRO A 36 14.10 -6.14 5.70
CA PRO A 36 12.83 -5.42 5.69
C PRO A 36 12.03 -5.72 6.98
N PRO A 37 11.34 -4.72 7.56
CA PRO A 37 10.61 -4.87 8.82
C PRO A 37 9.39 -5.79 8.70
N PHE A 38 8.93 -6.07 7.47
CA PHE A 38 7.86 -7.00 7.19
C PHE A 38 8.14 -7.80 5.90
N ARG A 39 7.39 -8.88 5.72
CA ARG A 39 7.23 -9.61 4.45
C ARG A 39 5.75 -9.93 4.23
N LEU A 40 5.35 -10.06 2.97
CA LEU A 40 4.01 -10.55 2.66
C LEU A 40 3.96 -12.07 2.87
N ALA A 41 2.84 -12.55 3.40
CA ALA A 41 2.52 -13.98 3.46
C ALA A 41 2.38 -14.54 2.03
N PRO A 42 2.52 -15.87 1.83
CA PRO A 42 2.13 -16.51 0.58
C PRO A 42 0.66 -16.18 0.23
N GLY A 43 0.43 -15.66 -0.98
CA GLY A 43 -0.89 -15.19 -1.42
C GLY A 43 -1.32 -13.85 -0.82
N GLY A 44 -0.46 -13.19 -0.04
CA GLY A 44 -0.70 -11.85 0.47
C GLY A 44 -0.66 -10.79 -0.63
N VAL A 45 -1.33 -9.68 -0.39
CA VAL A 45 -1.48 -8.60 -1.39
C VAL A 45 -0.75 -7.34 -0.96
N TRP A 46 -0.25 -6.57 -1.92
CA TRP A 46 0.14 -5.19 -1.67
C TRP A 46 -0.56 -4.27 -2.66
N CYS A 47 -1.42 -3.40 -2.11
CA CYS A 47 -2.11 -2.37 -2.86
C CYS A 47 -1.54 -1.00 -2.49
N ASN A 48 -1.12 -0.24 -3.50
CA ASN A 48 -0.69 1.14 -3.35
C ASN A 48 -1.76 2.06 -3.92
N PHE A 49 -2.48 2.77 -3.05
CA PHE A 49 -3.43 3.79 -3.47
C PHE A 49 -2.69 5.10 -3.69
N TYR A 50 -2.85 5.67 -4.88
CA TYR A 50 -2.29 6.96 -5.22
C TYR A 50 -3.34 7.86 -5.86
N ASP A 51 -3.25 9.14 -5.57
CA ASP A 51 -4.03 10.20 -6.17
C ASP A 51 -3.09 11.06 -7.01
N GLU A 52 -3.45 11.32 -8.27
CA GLU A 52 -2.63 12.11 -9.20
C GLU A 52 -2.49 13.59 -8.75
N GLU A 53 -3.40 14.07 -7.90
CA GLU A 53 -3.33 15.42 -7.31
C GLU A 53 -2.55 15.46 -5.98
N ASP A 54 -2.16 14.30 -5.41
CA ASP A 54 -1.31 14.22 -4.22
C ASP A 54 0.17 14.28 -4.64
N VAL A 55 0.79 15.44 -4.42
CA VAL A 55 2.18 15.72 -4.83
C VAL A 55 3.24 14.83 -4.19
N VAL A 56 2.90 14.08 -3.13
CA VAL A 56 3.82 13.13 -2.49
C VAL A 56 3.41 11.68 -2.69
N SER A 57 2.37 11.39 -3.49
CA SER A 57 1.95 10.04 -3.83
C SER A 57 2.33 9.68 -5.26
N PHE A 58 2.79 8.44 -5.47
CA PHE A 58 3.29 7.99 -6.76
C PHE A 58 3.01 6.49 -6.97
N PRO A 59 2.87 6.04 -8.23
CA PRO A 59 2.87 4.63 -8.57
C PRO A 59 4.17 3.94 -8.13
N LEU A 60 4.07 2.74 -7.57
CA LEU A 60 5.18 1.97 -7.02
C LEU A 60 5.57 0.76 -7.85
N ARG A 61 4.76 0.36 -8.84
CA ARG A 61 5.02 -0.80 -9.70
C ARG A 61 6.34 -0.69 -10.46
N GLY A 62 6.77 0.52 -10.80
CA GLY A 62 8.08 0.75 -11.44
C GLY A 62 9.27 0.40 -10.55
N LEU A 63 9.10 0.42 -9.23
CA LEU A 63 10.15 0.14 -8.25
C LEU A 63 10.08 -1.28 -7.69
N PHE A 64 8.86 -1.77 -7.40
CA PHE A 64 8.63 -3.06 -6.73
C PHE A 64 8.07 -4.15 -7.66
N GLY A 65 7.89 -3.85 -8.95
CA GLY A 65 7.44 -4.80 -9.95
C GLY A 65 6.05 -5.37 -9.65
N ALA A 66 5.87 -6.67 -9.92
CA ALA A 66 4.58 -7.34 -9.73
C ALA A 66 4.20 -7.57 -8.26
N LEU A 67 5.06 -7.21 -7.30
CA LEU A 67 4.74 -7.32 -5.88
C LEU A 67 3.66 -6.33 -5.44
N VAL A 68 3.49 -5.22 -6.17
CA VAL A 68 2.56 -4.15 -5.85
C VAL A 68 1.54 -3.92 -6.98
N GLU A 69 0.29 -3.73 -6.58
CA GLU A 69 -0.81 -3.28 -7.42
C GLU A 69 -1.03 -1.78 -7.16
N ASP A 70 -0.77 -0.94 -8.16
CA ASP A 70 -1.10 0.49 -8.08
C ASP A 70 -2.57 0.72 -8.40
N ILE A 71 -3.28 1.38 -7.49
CA ILE A 71 -4.71 1.68 -7.59
C ILE A 71 -4.87 3.20 -7.56
N ARG A 72 -5.27 3.79 -8.69
CA ARG A 72 -5.57 5.21 -8.73
C ARG A 72 -6.88 5.49 -8.01
N VAL A 73 -6.89 6.50 -7.14
CA VAL A 73 -8.09 7.01 -6.47
C VAL A 73 -8.25 8.51 -6.73
N ASP A 74 -9.47 9.01 -6.57
CA ASP A 74 -9.78 10.44 -6.57
C ASP A 74 -10.30 10.81 -5.17
N ASN A 75 -9.41 11.35 -4.34
CA ASN A 75 -9.71 11.72 -2.97
C ASN A 75 -10.21 13.16 -2.82
N CYS A 76 -10.22 13.95 -3.90
CA CYS A 76 -10.56 15.36 -3.83
C CYS A 76 -11.29 15.86 -5.09
N ARG A 77 -12.62 15.75 -5.10
CA ARG A 77 -13.48 16.34 -6.14
C ARG A 77 -13.64 17.87 -6.05
N LEU A 78 -12.62 18.60 -5.58
CA LEU A 78 -12.67 20.04 -5.38
C LEU A 78 -11.50 20.73 -6.13
N PRO A 79 -11.77 21.39 -7.27
CA PRO A 79 -10.72 22.13 -7.98
C PRO A 79 -10.16 23.25 -7.07
N LEU A 80 -8.86 23.51 -7.21
CA LEU A 80 -8.02 24.46 -6.44
C LEU A 80 -7.57 24.06 -5.02
N ALA A 81 -8.23 23.10 -4.35
CA ALA A 81 -7.84 22.66 -3.00
C ALA A 81 -7.17 21.27 -2.98
N GLY A 82 -7.14 20.59 -4.14
CA GLY A 82 -6.66 19.21 -4.33
C GLY A 82 -5.34 18.91 -3.66
N ALA A 83 -4.29 19.71 -3.88
CA ALA A 83 -2.93 19.40 -3.44
C ALA A 83 -2.71 19.22 -1.92
N ILE A 84 -3.56 19.79 -1.05
CA ILE A 84 -3.45 19.62 0.41
C ILE A 84 -4.47 18.59 0.92
N PHE A 85 -5.67 18.55 0.33
CA PHE A 85 -6.75 17.71 0.81
C PHE A 85 -6.74 16.30 0.22
N SER A 86 -6.25 16.10 -1.01
CA SER A 86 -6.09 14.77 -1.64
C SER A 86 -5.27 13.84 -0.75
N HIS A 87 -4.21 14.37 -0.13
CA HIS A 87 -3.34 13.63 0.78
C HIS A 87 -4.05 13.11 2.03
N SER A 88 -4.98 13.89 2.60
CA SER A 88 -5.76 13.47 3.77
C SER A 88 -7.03 12.69 3.39
N GLY A 89 -7.44 12.76 2.13
CA GLY A 89 -8.73 12.25 1.67
C GLY A 89 -8.80 10.73 1.55
N TYR A 90 -7.66 10.01 1.51
CA TYR A 90 -7.65 8.54 1.51
C TYR A 90 -8.44 7.94 2.68
N TRP A 91 -8.40 8.57 3.86
CA TRP A 91 -9.14 8.12 5.05
C TRP A 91 -10.66 8.20 4.90
N ARG A 92 -11.16 8.94 3.90
CA ARG A 92 -12.58 9.09 3.56
C ARG A 92 -12.91 8.42 2.23
N SER A 93 -11.94 7.79 1.58
CA SER A 93 -12.14 7.15 0.29
C SER A 93 -12.94 5.86 0.43
N VAL A 94 -14.11 5.85 -0.22
CA VAL A 94 -14.95 4.65 -0.30
C VAL A 94 -14.23 3.54 -1.07
N GLU A 95 -13.45 3.88 -2.09
CA GLU A 95 -12.69 2.93 -2.89
C GLU A 95 -11.60 2.22 -2.06
N VAL A 96 -10.86 2.99 -1.26
CA VAL A 96 -9.88 2.43 -0.30
C VAL A 96 -10.60 1.52 0.70
N ALA A 97 -11.67 2.01 1.34
CA ALA A 97 -12.41 1.24 2.33
C ALA A 97 -12.98 -0.07 1.76
N GLN A 98 -13.55 -0.04 0.55
CA GLN A 98 -14.09 -1.21 -0.13
C GLN A 98 -12.99 -2.23 -0.46
N ARG A 99 -11.84 -1.79 -0.97
CA ARG A 99 -10.73 -2.69 -1.30
C ARG A 99 -10.15 -3.39 -0.06
N LEU A 100 -10.03 -2.68 1.06
CA LEU A 100 -9.62 -3.26 2.34
C LEU A 100 -10.67 -4.25 2.87
N ALA A 101 -11.95 -3.84 2.90
CA ALA A 101 -13.05 -4.68 3.38
C ALA A 101 -13.17 -5.97 2.57
N GLN A 102 -13.05 -5.88 1.24
CA GLN A 102 -13.07 -7.03 0.34
C GLN A 102 -11.92 -8.00 0.65
N HIS A 103 -10.69 -7.50 0.84
CA HIS A 103 -9.57 -8.35 1.21
C HIS A 103 -9.79 -9.08 2.55
N ILE A 104 -10.32 -8.38 3.55
CA ILE A 104 -10.66 -9.00 4.84
C ILE A 104 -11.74 -10.08 4.67
N ALA A 105 -12.77 -9.82 3.87
CA ALA A 105 -13.82 -10.79 3.58
C ALA A 105 -13.27 -12.03 2.85
N ASP A 106 -12.32 -11.86 1.93
CA ASP A 106 -11.65 -12.95 1.23
C ASP A 106 -10.83 -13.82 2.19
N LEU A 107 -10.10 -13.21 3.12
CA LEU A 107 -9.38 -13.93 4.17
C LEU A 107 -10.33 -14.73 5.07
N GLN A 108 -11.47 -14.16 5.45
CA GLN A 108 -12.48 -14.84 6.27
C GLN A 108 -13.10 -16.04 5.52
N ARG A 109 -13.42 -15.89 4.24
CA ARG A 109 -13.92 -16.98 3.40
C ARG A 109 -12.90 -18.10 3.27
N ALA A 110 -11.64 -17.76 3.01
CA ALA A 110 -10.56 -18.74 2.93
C ALA A 110 -10.35 -19.50 4.25
N ALA A 111 -10.48 -18.82 5.38
CA ALA A 111 -10.37 -19.43 6.70
C ALA A 111 -11.57 -20.32 7.08
N SER A 112 -12.76 -20.00 6.56
CA SER A 112 -14.00 -20.73 6.88
C SER A 112 -14.17 -22.03 6.08
N GLY A 113 -13.39 -22.22 5.02
CA GLY A 113 -13.46 -23.40 4.14
C GLY A 113 -14.80 -23.54 3.40
N PRO A 114 -14.91 -24.42 2.38
CA PRO A 114 -16.22 -24.79 1.86
C PRO A 114 -16.98 -25.50 2.98
N ALA A 115 -18.21 -25.06 3.25
CA ALA A 115 -19.15 -25.85 4.04
C ALA A 115 -19.27 -27.22 3.35
N GLY A 116 -18.82 -28.27 4.05
CA GLY A 116 -18.93 -29.65 3.59
C GLY A 116 -20.38 -30.10 3.44
#